data_AF-A0A8D9RXP9-F1
#
_entry.id   AF-A0A8D9RXP9-F1
#
_cell.length_a   1.000
_cell.length_b   1.000
_cell.length_c   1.000
_cell.angle_alpha   90.00
_cell.angle_beta   90.00
_cell.angle_gamma   90.00
#
_symmetry.space_group_name_H-M   'P 1'
#
loop_
_entity.id
_entity.type
_entity.pdbx_description
1 polymer ?
#
loop_
_entity_poly.entity_id
_entity_poly.type
_entity_poly.pdbx_seq_one_letter_code
_entity_poly.pdbx_strand_id
1 'polypeptide(L)' 'MRTDQAGMIVGNARSKIYHTPDQQGYHMNSANAVYFNSEAEAQAARYRKSLR' A
#
# COMPACT_ATOMS: atom_id res chain seq x y z
N MET A 1 -19.91 7.89 7.32
CA MET A 1 -18.76 7.78 6.40
C MET A 1 -17.50 7.63 7.25
N ARG A 2 -16.91 6.43 7.35
CA ARG A 2 -15.71 6.23 8.17
C ARG A 2 -14.50 6.64 7.33
N THR A 3 -13.98 7.83 7.58
CA THR A 3 -12.64 8.25 7.17
C THR A 3 -11.63 7.56 8.09
N ASP A 4 -11.60 6.24 8.08
CA ASP A 4 -10.67 5.49 8.92
C ASP A 4 -9.37 5.30 8.13
N GLN A 5 -8.37 6.06 8.57
CA GLN A 5 -6.95 5.93 8.25
C GLN A 5 -6.51 6.27 6.82
N ALA A 6 -6.35 7.58 6.58
CA ALA A 6 -5.40 8.10 5.61
C ALA A 6 -3.95 7.88 6.10
N GLY A 7 -3.58 6.66 6.49
CA GLY A 7 -2.17 6.32 6.62
C GLY A 7 -1.70 5.82 5.26
N MET A 8 -0.59 6.38 4.81
CA MET A 8 -0.07 6.22 3.45
C MET A 8 0.06 4.73 3.11
N ILE A 9 -0.69 4.26 2.11
CA ILE A 9 -0.58 2.89 1.64
C ILE A 9 0.61 2.81 0.71
N VAL A 10 1.50 1.86 0.97
CA VAL A 10 2.74 1.71 0.22
C VAL A 10 2.71 0.44 -0.60
N GLY A 11 2.70 0.59 -1.92
CA GLY A 11 2.81 -0.49 -2.89
C GLY A 11 4.20 -0.66 -3.47
N ASN A 12 4.52 -1.89 -3.86
CA ASN A 12 5.74 -2.22 -4.57
C ASN A 12 5.42 -2.38 -6.07
N ALA A 13 6.01 -1.54 -6.91
CA ALA A 13 5.79 -1.58 -8.36
C ALA A 13 6.20 -2.91 -9.02
N ARG A 14 7.20 -3.62 -8.45
CA ARG A 14 7.73 -4.87 -8.97
C ARG A 14 6.84 -6.07 -8.66
N SER A 15 6.31 -6.17 -7.45
CA SER A 15 5.44 -7.29 -7.03
C SER A 15 3.95 -7.01 -7.15
N LYS A 16 3.56 -5.75 -7.35
CA LYS A 16 2.16 -5.29 -7.30
C LYS A 16 1.48 -5.64 -5.98
N ILE A 17 2.22 -5.58 -4.87
CA ILE A 17 1.68 -5.79 -3.51
C ILE A 17 1.69 -4.46 -2.75
N TYR A 18 0.62 -4.17 -2.03
CA TYR A 18 0.52 -2.98 -1.17
C TYR A 18 0.41 -3.34 0.31
N HIS A 19 0.98 -2.47 1.15
CA HIS A 19 0.99 -2.53 2.60
C HIS A 19 0.22 -1.36 3.17
N THR A 20 -0.55 -1.62 4.22
CA THR A 20 -1.23 -0.57 4.98
C THR A 20 -0.27 0.04 6.02
N PRO A 21 -0.49 1.31 6.41
CA PRO A 21 0.27 2.00 7.45
C PRO A 21 0.32 1.25 8.79
N ASP A 22 -0.70 0.44 9.07
CA ASP A 22 -0.81 -0.40 10.26
C ASP A 22 0.27 -1.50 10.32
N GLN A 23 0.88 -1.83 9.16
CA GLN A 23 1.93 -2.83 9.06
C GLN A 23 3.29 -2.24 9.39
N GLN A 24 3.59 -2.16 10.68
CA GLN A 24 4.89 -1.72 11.17
C GLN A 24 5.98 -2.76 10.84
N GLY A 25 7.09 -2.30 10.27
CA GLY A 25 8.31 -3.11 10.04
C GLY A 25 8.65 -3.44 8.59
N TYR A 26 7.88 -2.94 7.61
CA TYR A 26 8.21 -3.20 6.20
C TYR A 26 9.27 -2.24 5.67
N HIS A 27 10.51 -2.72 5.53
CA HIS A 27 11.59 -2.00 4.84
C HIS A 27 11.40 -2.13 3.32
N MET A 28 10.67 -1.20 2.69
CA MET A 28 10.56 -1.16 1.23
C MET A 28 11.78 -0.47 0.61
N ASN A 29 12.32 -1.03 -0.47
CA ASN A 29 13.28 -0.33 -1.30
C ASN A 29 12.58 0.85 -2.00
N SER A 30 12.96 2.07 -1.64
CA SER A 30 12.37 3.33 -2.11
C SER A 30 12.27 3.44 -3.64
N ALA A 31 13.15 2.75 -4.36
CA ALA A 31 13.18 2.76 -5.83
C ALA A 31 11.91 2.16 -6.48
N ASN A 32 11.18 1.29 -5.78
CA ASN A 32 9.94 0.68 -6.29
C ASN A 32 8.71 1.02 -5.44
N ALA A 33 8.85 1.96 -4.49
CA ALA A 33 7.76 2.37 -3.63
C ALA A 33 6.78 3.27 -4.38
N VAL A 34 5.51 2.88 -4.37
CA VAL A 34 4.38 3.62 -4.93
C VAL A 34 3.43 3.92 -3.79
N TYR A 35 3.13 5.19 -3.58
CA TYR A 35 2.24 5.61 -2.51
C TYR A 35 0.82 5.75 -3.05
N PHE A 36 -0.15 5.23 -2.31
CA PHE A 36 -1.57 5.29 -2.63
C PHE A 36 -2.32 6.01 -1.52
N ASN A 37 -3.35 6.74 -1.89
CA ASN A 37 -4.22 7.43 -0.93
C ASN A 37 -5.24 6.49 -0.29
N SER A 38 -5.55 5.36 -0.93
CA SER A 38 -6.54 4.39 -0.46
C SER A 38 -6.30 2.97 -1.00
N GLU A 39 -6.83 1.96 -0.30
CA GLU A 39 -6.74 0.56 -0.75
C GLU A 39 -7.49 0.38 -2.08
N ALA A 40 -8.57 1.14 -2.27
CA ALA A 40 -9.33 1.15 -3.51
C ALA A 40 -8.48 1.64 -4.70
N GLU A 41 -7.67 2.69 -4.51
CA GLU A 41 -6.75 3.19 -5.53
C GLU A 41 -5.67 2.16 -5.87
N ALA A 42 -5.11 1.51 -4.85
CA ALA A 42 -4.13 0.43 -5.05
C ALA A 42 -4.74 -0.77 -5.81
N GLN A 43 -5.95 -1.20 -5.45
CA GLN A 43 -6.66 -2.28 -6.12
C GLN A 43 -7.05 -1.91 -7.55
N ALA A 44 -7.49 -0.67 -7.80
CA ALA A 44 -7.78 -0.15 -9.14
C ALA A 44 -6.52 -0.16 -10.02
N ALA A 45 -5.35 0.12 -9.44
CA ALA A 45 -4.05 0.00 -10.09
C ALA A 45 -3.56 -1.46 -10.25
N ARG A 46 -4.41 -2.46 -9.96
CA ARG A 46 -4.13 -3.90 -9.96
C ARG A 46 -3.08 -4.35 -8.94
N TYR A 47 -2.99 -3.68 -7.80
CA TYR A 47 -2.18 -4.12 -6.67
C TYR A 47 -3.01 -5.01 -5.73
N ARG A 48 -2.35 -6.00 -5.12
CA ARG A 48 -2.95 -6.91 -4.13
C ARG A 48 -2.50 -6.57 -2.72
N LYS A 49 -3.36 -6.79 -1.73
CA LYS A 49 -3.02 -6.59 -0.33
C LYS A 49 -1.95 -7.58 0.12
N SER A 50 -0.95 -7.11 0.87
CA SER A 50 -0.05 -8.00 1.61
C SER A 50 -0.86 -8.82 2.61
N LEU A 51 -0.58 -10.13 2.68
CA LEU A 51 -1.18 -11.03 3.67
C LEU A 51 -0.38 -11.09 4.99
N ARG A 52 0.79 -10.43 5.02
CA ARG A 52 1.73 -10.41 6.14
C ARG A 52 1.71 -9.04 6.75
#